data_AF-A0A511KS40-F1
#
_entry.id   AF-A0A511KS40-F1
#
_cell.length_a   1.000
_cell.length_b   1.000
_cell.length_c   1.000
_cell.angle_alpha   90.00
_cell.angle_beta   90.00
_cell.angle_gamma   90.00
#
_symmetry.space_group_name_H-M   'P 1'
#
loop_
_entity.id
_entity.type
_entity.pdbx_description
1 polymer ?
#
loop_
_entity_poly.entity_id
_entity_poly.type
_entity_poly.pdbx_seq_one_letter_code
_entity_poly.pdbx_strand_id
1 'polypeptide(L)'
;MQVADENPPSYFASTNPTYREKTTRGGVFTVLVGLVVAVLVWHETREFLWGEAGYEFSVDRGIAHELQLNFDATVATPCHYLTVDVRDAVGDRLHVSDEFKKDGTTFDVGQAQHLESQRASKEASASKMIYGSMEVKKVTGNLHITTLGHGYLSWEHTDHALMNLSHVIHEFSFGPYFPRIVQPLDNSVEITSVPFHIFQYFLSVVSTTYVDASRRRLHTHQYSVTEMGRETQHGRGVPGIFFKYDIEPMSLTVRERTTTFLQFLIRLAGIVGGILVCSDFGFRTADHLVSHFLAGPPKTPLPGFVPSPAAKPPNRSFASGFGRD
;
A
#
# COMPACT_ATOMS: atom_id res chain seq x y z
N MET A 1 -75.72 -32.16 17.91
CA MET A 1 -74.79 -31.73 18.97
C MET A 1 -73.40 -31.66 18.39
N GLN A 2 -73.00 -30.47 17.93
CA GLN A 2 -71.59 -30.10 17.71
C GLN A 2 -71.50 -28.60 17.93
N VAL A 3 -70.53 -28.25 18.75
CA VAL A 3 -70.34 -26.99 19.47
C VAL A 3 -69.81 -25.95 18.49
N ALA A 4 -70.41 -24.77 18.48
CA ALA A 4 -69.82 -23.59 17.84
C ALA A 4 -68.65 -23.13 18.72
N ASP A 5 -67.44 -23.16 18.17
CA ASP A 5 -66.25 -22.61 18.81
C ASP A 5 -66.21 -21.10 18.54
N GLU A 6 -66.47 -20.32 19.60
CA GLU A 6 -66.55 -18.87 19.57
C GLU A 6 -65.12 -18.30 19.75
N ASN A 7 -64.46 -17.97 18.63
CA ASN A 7 -63.15 -17.30 18.67
C ASN A 7 -63.30 -15.82 19.11
N PRO A 8 -62.46 -15.33 20.04
CA PRO A 8 -62.56 -13.96 20.54
C PRO A 8 -62.14 -12.92 19.50
N PRO A 9 -62.66 -11.68 19.56
CA PRO A 9 -62.40 -10.65 18.55
C PRO A 9 -60.96 -10.16 18.63
N SER A 10 -60.19 -10.41 17.56
CA SER A 10 -58.89 -9.78 17.35
C SER A 10 -59.08 -8.28 17.05
N TYR A 11 -58.68 -7.41 17.98
CA TYR A 11 -58.85 -5.95 17.92
C TYR A 11 -58.02 -5.21 16.85
N PHE A 12 -57.24 -5.94 16.04
CA PHE A 12 -56.49 -5.36 14.92
C PHE A 12 -56.98 -5.98 13.61
N ALA A 13 -57.54 -5.14 12.73
CA ALA A 13 -57.96 -5.58 11.41
C ALA A 13 -56.73 -6.01 10.59
N SER A 14 -56.66 -7.30 10.26
CA SER A 14 -55.78 -7.78 9.20
C SER A 14 -56.17 -7.08 7.90
N THR A 15 -55.23 -6.40 7.26
CA THR A 15 -55.47 -5.74 5.98
C THR A 15 -55.93 -6.78 4.94
N ASN A 16 -56.97 -6.42 4.16
CA ASN A 16 -57.50 -7.32 3.15
C ASN A 16 -56.38 -7.75 2.18
N PRO A 17 -56.26 -9.05 1.85
CA PRO A 17 -55.20 -9.54 0.97
C PRO A 17 -55.23 -8.91 -0.43
N THR A 18 -56.36 -8.29 -0.82
CA THR A 18 -56.57 -7.50 -2.04
C THR A 18 -55.69 -6.25 -2.12
N TYR A 19 -55.25 -5.67 -0.99
CA TYR A 19 -54.35 -4.50 -0.97
C TYR A 19 -52.86 -4.87 -1.05
N ARG A 20 -52.54 -6.17 -1.17
CA ARG A 20 -51.17 -6.68 -1.22
C ARG A 20 -50.80 -7.00 -2.66
N GLU A 21 -50.47 -6.00 -3.46
CA GLU A 21 -49.96 -6.22 -4.81
C GLU A 21 -48.58 -6.88 -4.76
N LYS A 22 -48.53 -8.16 -5.12
CA LYS A 22 -47.28 -8.90 -5.31
C LYS A 22 -46.78 -8.64 -6.73
N THR A 23 -45.89 -7.68 -6.90
CA THR A 23 -45.20 -7.44 -8.18
C THR A 23 -43.91 -8.27 -8.26
N THR A 24 -43.87 -9.23 -9.19
CA THR A 24 -42.69 -10.07 -9.47
C THR A 24 -41.50 -9.23 -9.95
N ARG A 25 -41.77 -8.11 -10.63
CA ARG A 25 -40.75 -7.16 -11.10
C ARG A 25 -40.10 -6.38 -9.96
N GLY A 26 -40.87 -6.00 -8.95
CA GLY A 26 -40.35 -5.34 -7.75
C GLY A 26 -39.39 -6.23 -6.95
N GLY A 27 -39.71 -7.53 -6.85
CA GLY A 27 -38.85 -8.50 -6.14
C GLY A 27 -37.48 -8.73 -6.79
N VAL A 28 -37.41 -8.79 -8.13
CA VAL A 28 -36.12 -8.93 -8.82
C VAL A 28 -35.27 -7.67 -8.65
N PHE A 29 -35.89 -6.49 -8.69
CA PHE A 29 -35.19 -5.23 -8.48
C PHE A 29 -34.61 -5.11 -7.07
N THR A 30 -35.38 -5.47 -6.03
CA THR A 30 -34.87 -5.42 -4.65
C THR A 30 -33.73 -6.41 -4.39
N VAL A 31 -33.75 -7.58 -5.02
CA VAL A 31 -32.62 -8.54 -4.96
C VAL A 31 -31.37 -7.95 -5.61
N LEU A 32 -31.51 -7.32 -6.79
CA LEU A 32 -30.39 -6.69 -7.48
C LEU A 32 -29.80 -5.53 -6.67
N VAL A 33 -30.65 -4.67 -6.11
CA VAL A 33 -30.22 -3.57 -5.23
C VAL A 33 -29.54 -4.11 -3.98
N GLY A 34 -30.10 -5.14 -3.34
CA GLY A 34 -29.50 -5.78 -2.17
C GLY A 34 -28.10 -6.35 -2.46
N LEU A 35 -27.89 -6.93 -3.63
CA LEU A 35 -26.58 -7.42 -4.06
C LEU A 35 -25.58 -6.26 -4.26
N VAL A 36 -26.01 -5.16 -4.88
CA VAL A 36 -25.16 -3.97 -5.06
C VAL A 36 -24.77 -3.37 -3.71
N VAL A 37 -25.71 -3.24 -2.77
CA VAL A 37 -25.43 -2.78 -1.40
C VAL A 37 -24.42 -3.72 -0.74
N ALA A 38 -24.62 -5.04 -0.81
CA ALA A 38 -23.72 -6.01 -0.20
C ALA A 38 -22.28 -5.91 -0.74
N VAL A 39 -22.12 -5.73 -2.06
CA VAL A 39 -20.80 -5.57 -2.69
C VAL A 39 -20.12 -4.28 -2.24
N LEU A 40 -20.83 -3.16 -2.17
CA LEU A 40 -20.25 -1.87 -1.77
C LEU A 40 -19.90 -1.85 -0.28
N VAL A 41 -20.75 -2.42 0.57
CA VAL A 41 -20.49 -2.59 2.00
C VAL A 41 -19.27 -3.50 2.21
N TRP A 42 -19.17 -4.60 1.46
CA TRP A 42 -18.00 -5.48 1.50
C TRP A 42 -16.73 -4.74 1.10
N HIS A 43 -16.76 -3.97 0.02
CA HIS A 43 -15.62 -3.17 -0.43
C HIS A 43 -15.18 -2.16 0.65
N GLU A 44 -16.10 -1.38 1.20
CA GLU A 44 -15.81 -0.38 2.22
C GLU A 44 -15.28 -1.03 3.51
N THR A 45 -15.81 -2.20 3.89
CA THR A 45 -15.34 -2.96 5.05
C THR A 45 -13.93 -3.51 4.81
N ARG A 46 -13.66 -4.05 3.61
CA ARG A 46 -12.32 -4.50 3.22
C ARG A 46 -11.33 -3.34 3.26
N GLU A 47 -11.72 -2.18 2.74
CA GLU A 47 -10.88 -1.00 2.74
C GLU A 47 -10.63 -0.46 4.16
N PHE A 48 -11.62 -0.57 5.05
CA PHE A 48 -11.45 -0.24 6.46
C PHE A 48 -10.48 -1.18 7.18
N LEU A 49 -10.52 -2.49 6.87
CA LEU A 49 -9.68 -3.50 7.53
C LEU A 49 -8.26 -3.62 6.95
N TRP A 50 -8.09 -3.47 5.65
CA TRP A 50 -6.81 -3.69 4.93
C TRP A 50 -6.42 -2.54 4.00
N GLY A 51 -6.97 -1.34 4.19
CA GLY A 51 -6.67 -0.20 3.34
C GLY A 51 -5.20 0.19 3.30
N GLU A 52 -4.76 0.75 2.18
CA GLU A 52 -3.37 1.16 1.97
C GLU A 52 -3.07 2.55 2.58
N ALA A 53 -1.77 2.82 2.77
CA ALA A 53 -1.28 4.11 3.25
C ALA A 53 -1.34 5.17 2.14
N GLY A 54 -1.47 6.44 2.53
CA GLY A 54 -1.44 7.55 1.57
C GLY A 54 -0.01 8.02 1.28
N TYR A 55 0.31 8.24 0.00
CA TYR A 55 1.61 8.73 -0.46
C TYR A 55 1.47 10.14 -1.04
N GLU A 56 2.28 11.09 -0.57
CA GLU A 56 2.31 12.45 -1.08
C GLU A 56 3.75 12.86 -1.41
N PHE A 57 3.97 13.37 -2.62
CA PHE A 57 5.28 13.86 -3.06
C PHE A 57 5.34 15.38 -2.90
N SER A 58 6.42 15.85 -2.28
CA SER A 58 6.71 17.27 -2.08
C SER A 58 8.17 17.58 -2.41
N VAL A 59 8.52 18.85 -2.57
CA VAL A 59 9.94 19.25 -2.67
C VAL A 59 10.57 19.18 -1.29
N ASP A 60 11.73 18.53 -1.17
CA ASP A 60 12.45 18.51 0.11
C ASP A 60 12.97 19.92 0.43
N ARG A 61 12.44 20.52 1.49
CA ARG A 61 12.90 21.81 2.03
C ARG A 61 13.74 21.63 3.29
N GLY A 62 13.93 20.39 3.73
CA GLY A 62 14.65 20.05 4.96
C GLY A 62 16.16 20.11 4.75
N ILE A 63 16.82 20.93 5.57
CA ILE A 63 18.28 20.99 5.65
C ILE A 63 18.72 20.03 6.75
N ALA A 64 18.70 18.73 6.46
CA ALA A 64 19.43 17.75 7.28
C ALA A 64 20.87 17.71 6.79
N HIS A 65 21.83 17.85 7.70
CA HIS A 65 23.27 17.87 7.36
C HIS A 65 23.88 16.47 7.35
N GLU A 66 23.28 15.55 8.11
CA GLU A 66 23.77 14.21 8.36
C GLU A 66 22.68 13.18 8.03
N LEU A 67 23.13 11.97 7.71
CA LEU A 67 22.37 10.83 7.27
C LEU A 67 22.99 9.59 7.91
N GLN A 68 22.21 8.85 8.68
CA GLN A 68 22.65 7.56 9.20
C GLN A 68 22.60 6.53 8.07
N LEU A 69 23.73 5.88 7.78
CA LEU A 69 23.86 4.77 6.85
C LEU A 69 24.01 3.48 7.65
N ASN A 70 23.09 2.54 7.49
CA ASN A 70 23.17 1.19 8.05
C ASN A 70 23.54 0.22 6.93
N PHE A 71 24.52 -0.62 7.20
CA PHE A 71 25.06 -1.57 6.24
C PHE A 71 25.35 -2.89 6.94
N ASP A 72 24.86 -3.98 6.35
CA ASP A 72 25.18 -5.35 6.71
C ASP A 72 25.33 -6.17 5.42
N ALA A 73 26.54 -6.64 5.15
CA ALA A 73 26.83 -7.50 4.01
C ALA A 73 27.90 -8.54 4.34
N THR A 74 27.84 -9.69 3.66
CA THR A 74 28.86 -10.73 3.72
C THR A 74 29.61 -10.78 2.40
N VAL A 75 30.93 -10.64 2.44
CA VAL A 75 31.80 -10.69 1.25
C VAL A 75 32.67 -11.95 1.30
N ALA A 76 32.80 -12.64 0.17
CA ALA A 76 33.54 -13.91 0.08
C ALA A 76 35.06 -13.76 0.26
N THR A 77 35.63 -12.56 0.10
CA THR A 77 37.05 -12.28 0.36
C THR A 77 37.33 -12.21 1.88
N PRO A 78 38.47 -12.72 2.37
CA PRO A 78 38.84 -12.57 3.77
C PRO A 78 39.00 -11.11 4.18
N CYS A 79 38.37 -10.72 5.29
CA CYS A 79 38.29 -9.32 5.71
C CYS A 79 39.61 -8.65 6.10
N HIS A 80 40.68 -9.41 6.38
CA HIS A 80 42.00 -8.81 6.57
C HIS A 80 42.44 -8.07 5.30
N TYR A 81 42.00 -8.54 4.14
CA TYR A 81 42.27 -7.97 2.84
C TYR A 81 41.22 -6.97 2.37
N LEU A 82 40.16 -6.69 3.15
CA LEU A 82 39.10 -5.77 2.75
C LEU A 82 39.20 -4.44 3.50
N THR A 83 39.16 -3.35 2.75
CA THR A 83 39.06 -1.99 3.25
C THR A 83 37.71 -1.39 2.86
N VAL A 84 37.07 -0.76 3.84
CA VAL A 84 35.82 -0.03 3.68
C VAL A 84 36.11 1.44 3.89
N ASP A 85 35.74 2.24 2.90
CA ASP A 85 36.01 3.67 2.87
C ASP A 85 34.75 4.40 2.38
N VAL A 86 34.54 5.63 2.86
CA VAL A 86 33.47 6.50 2.36
C VAL A 86 34.08 7.78 1.82
N ARG A 87 33.66 8.14 0.61
CA ARG A 87 34.02 9.40 -0.05
C ARG A 87 32.78 10.23 -0.32
N ASP A 88 32.81 11.46 0.14
CA ASP A 88 31.79 12.46 -0.15
C ASP A 88 32.13 13.26 -1.43
N ALA A 89 31.17 13.99 -1.99
CA ALA A 89 31.32 14.94 -3.10
C ALA A 89 32.38 16.02 -2.84
N VAL A 90 32.57 16.40 -1.57
CA VAL A 90 33.63 17.34 -1.15
C VAL A 90 35.03 16.71 -1.25
N GLY A 91 35.10 15.39 -1.48
CA GLY A 91 36.35 14.63 -1.53
C GLY A 91 36.91 14.29 -0.15
N ASP A 92 36.17 14.61 0.91
CA ASP A 92 36.47 14.21 2.28
C ASP A 92 36.45 12.68 2.36
N ARG A 93 37.51 12.12 2.94
CA ARG A 93 37.73 10.67 3.01
C ARG A 93 37.60 10.26 4.46
N LEU A 94 36.51 9.59 4.79
CA LEU A 94 36.38 8.95 6.08
C LEU A 94 36.83 7.50 5.91
N HIS A 95 37.95 7.15 6.54
CA HIS A 95 38.39 5.76 6.60
C HIS A 95 37.60 5.07 7.72
N VAL A 96 36.49 4.42 7.35
CA VAL A 96 35.51 3.84 8.31
C VAL A 96 35.83 2.37 8.62
N SER A 97 36.99 1.87 8.18
CA SER A 97 37.33 0.45 8.31
C SER A 97 37.38 -0.06 9.76
N ASP A 98 37.62 0.82 10.74
CA ASP A 98 37.67 0.49 12.17
C ASP A 98 36.32 0.61 12.89
N GLU A 99 35.36 1.33 12.30
CA GLU A 99 34.01 1.50 12.85
C GLU A 99 33.07 0.36 12.43
N PHE A 100 33.37 -0.29 11.30
CA PHE A 100 32.70 -1.53 10.92
C PHE A 100 33.26 -2.73 11.67
N LYS A 101 32.36 -3.49 12.30
CA LYS A 101 32.71 -4.80 12.82
C LYS A 101 32.82 -5.77 11.66
N LYS A 102 33.98 -6.42 11.60
CA LYS A 102 34.26 -7.48 10.66
C LYS A 102 34.23 -8.78 11.47
N ASP A 103 33.24 -9.64 11.32
CA ASP A 103 33.10 -10.92 12.05
C ASP A 103 33.17 -12.14 11.13
N GLY A 104 33.96 -13.16 11.50
CA GLY A 104 34.21 -14.35 10.66
C GLY A 104 32.94 -15.17 10.45
N THR A 105 32.49 -15.30 9.21
CA THR A 105 31.26 -16.03 8.86
C THR A 105 31.49 -16.94 7.66
N THR A 106 30.58 -17.89 7.40
CA THR A 106 30.63 -18.76 6.22
C THR A 106 29.81 -18.15 5.08
N PHE A 107 30.36 -18.12 3.87
CA PHE A 107 29.65 -17.63 2.68
C PHE A 107 28.84 -18.79 2.14
N ASP A 108 27.59 -18.87 2.57
CA ASP A 108 26.66 -19.89 2.09
C ASP A 108 25.65 -19.26 1.13
N VAL A 109 25.86 -19.48 -0.17
CA VAL A 109 24.92 -19.08 -1.24
C VAL A 109 23.60 -19.83 -1.11
N GLY A 110 23.60 -21.04 -0.52
CA GLY A 110 22.41 -21.85 -0.30
C GLY A 110 21.45 -21.27 0.75
N GLN A 111 21.95 -20.44 1.66
CA GLN A 111 21.14 -19.83 2.72
C GLN A 111 20.24 -18.70 2.21
N ALA A 112 20.56 -18.13 1.04
CA ALA A 112 19.71 -17.18 0.33
C ALA A 112 18.61 -17.87 -0.53
N GLN A 113 18.71 -19.18 -0.79
CA GLN A 113 17.78 -19.89 -1.67
C GLN A 113 16.95 -21.02 -1.05
N HIS A 114 17.16 -21.43 0.21
CA HIS A 114 16.32 -22.50 0.76
C HIS A 114 16.16 -22.45 2.30
N LEU A 115 15.01 -21.96 2.76
CA LEU A 115 14.31 -22.58 3.89
C LEU A 115 13.88 -23.98 3.45
N GLU A 116 14.81 -24.93 3.43
CA GLU A 116 14.55 -26.35 3.67
C GLU A 116 15.85 -27.14 3.50
N SER A 117 16.17 -27.91 4.54
CA SER A 117 16.95 -29.14 4.48
C SER A 117 18.49 -29.07 4.45
N GLN A 118 19.03 -29.15 5.67
CA GLN A 118 20.08 -30.09 6.11
C GLN A 118 21.54 -29.63 6.14
N ARG A 119 22.05 -29.63 7.39
CA ARG A 119 23.45 -29.73 7.80
C ARG A 119 24.21 -30.83 7.04
N ALA A 120 25.19 -30.42 6.23
CA ALA A 120 26.51 -31.02 5.98
C ALA A 120 27.04 -30.32 4.72
N SER A 121 28.24 -29.76 4.64
CA SER A 121 29.54 -30.27 5.07
C SER A 121 30.60 -29.17 5.05
N LYS A 122 31.63 -29.36 5.88
CA LYS A 122 32.91 -28.64 5.92
C LYS A 122 33.48 -28.28 4.53
N GLU A 123 33.57 -27.00 4.26
CA GLU A 123 34.77 -26.35 3.70
C GLU A 123 34.71 -24.88 4.15
N ALA A 124 35.62 -24.49 5.05
CA ALA A 124 35.64 -23.15 5.61
C ALA A 124 36.20 -22.17 4.57
N SER A 125 35.34 -21.68 3.67
CA SER A 125 35.62 -20.44 2.95
C SER A 125 35.51 -19.30 3.95
N ALA A 126 36.65 -18.71 4.31
CA ALA A 126 36.74 -17.64 5.30
C ALA A 126 36.16 -16.33 4.73
N SER A 127 34.84 -16.25 4.66
CA SER A 127 34.14 -14.98 4.48
C SER A 127 34.00 -14.27 5.81
N LYS A 128 33.74 -12.98 5.77
CA LYS A 128 33.60 -12.20 7.00
C LYS A 128 32.52 -11.16 6.76
N MET A 129 31.55 -11.13 7.66
CA MET A 129 30.42 -10.21 7.66
C MET A 129 30.92 -8.82 8.03
N ILE A 130 30.53 -7.82 7.25
CA ILE A 130 30.81 -6.40 7.47
C ILE A 130 29.47 -5.78 7.85
N TYR A 131 29.32 -5.40 9.11
CA TYR A 131 28.10 -4.77 9.60
C TYR A 131 28.41 -3.57 10.48
N GLY A 132 27.54 -2.56 10.40
CA GLY A 132 27.65 -1.34 11.20
C GLY A 132 26.70 -0.25 10.74
N SER A 133 26.59 0.77 11.58
CA SER A 133 25.89 2.02 11.25
C SER A 133 26.88 3.17 11.40
N MET A 134 26.93 4.07 10.42
CA MET A 134 27.75 5.27 10.47
C MET A 134 26.91 6.51 10.18
N GLU A 135 27.38 7.67 10.62
CA GLU A 135 26.79 8.96 10.27
C GLU A 135 27.58 9.59 9.13
N VAL A 136 26.95 9.73 7.96
CA VAL A 136 27.54 10.38 6.78
C VAL A 136 26.88 11.72 6.54
N LYS A 137 27.55 12.62 5.83
CA LYS A 137 26.93 13.87 5.40
C LYS A 137 25.81 13.58 4.38
N LYS A 138 24.70 14.31 4.44
CA LYS A 138 23.56 14.19 3.50
C LYS A 138 23.87 14.88 2.17
N VAL A 139 24.78 14.28 1.41
CA VAL A 139 25.30 14.77 0.13
C VAL A 139 25.67 13.57 -0.74
N THR A 140 25.91 13.78 -2.03
CA THR A 140 26.30 12.72 -2.95
C THR A 140 27.59 12.04 -2.47
N GLY A 141 27.56 10.72 -2.27
CA GLY A 141 28.70 9.99 -1.73
C GLY A 141 28.93 8.65 -2.42
N ASN A 142 30.04 8.02 -2.05
CA ASN A 142 30.48 6.74 -2.55
C ASN A 142 31.09 5.93 -1.41
N LEU A 143 30.39 4.89 -0.99
CA LEU A 143 30.92 3.84 -0.12
C LEU A 143 31.60 2.80 -1.02
N HIS A 144 32.89 2.56 -0.79
CA HIS A 144 33.63 1.57 -1.56
C HIS A 144 34.28 0.54 -0.66
N ILE A 145 34.08 -0.73 -1.04
CA ILE A 145 34.68 -1.90 -0.43
C ILE A 145 35.67 -2.44 -1.45
N THR A 146 36.95 -2.35 -1.13
CA THR A 146 38.04 -2.73 -2.04
C THR A 146 39.01 -3.66 -1.33
N THR A 147 39.80 -4.39 -2.12
CA THR A 147 40.88 -5.20 -1.55
C THR A 147 42.14 -4.38 -1.35
N LEU A 148 42.96 -4.73 -0.36
CA LEU A 148 44.27 -4.12 -0.12
C LEU A 148 45.13 -4.16 -1.39
N GLY A 149 45.75 -3.03 -1.71
CA GLY A 149 46.62 -2.86 -2.89
C GLY A 149 45.90 -2.60 -4.21
N HIS A 150 44.55 -2.59 -4.22
CA HIS A 150 43.77 -2.50 -5.46
C HIS A 150 42.82 -1.31 -5.58
N GLY A 151 42.95 -0.31 -4.72
CA GLY A 151 42.27 0.98 -4.84
C GLY A 151 42.99 2.09 -4.10
N TYR A 152 43.46 1.76 -2.91
CA TYR A 152 44.33 2.57 -2.09
C TYR A 152 45.74 2.01 -2.09
N LEU A 153 46.74 2.89 -2.03
CA LEU A 153 48.13 2.48 -1.85
C LEU A 153 48.28 1.88 -0.44
N SER A 154 48.47 0.57 -0.38
CA SER A 154 48.89 -0.14 0.83
C SER A 154 50.19 -0.89 0.56
N TRP A 155 50.98 -1.10 1.61
CA TRP A 155 52.23 -1.86 1.56
C TRP A 155 52.00 -3.35 1.32
N GLU A 156 50.81 -3.82 1.69
CA GLU A 156 50.33 -5.15 1.44
C GLU A 156 49.37 -5.15 0.25
N HIS A 157 49.50 -6.15 -0.62
CA HIS A 157 48.71 -6.27 -1.82
C HIS A 157 48.11 -7.67 -1.85
N THR A 158 46.79 -7.74 -1.92
CA THR A 158 46.06 -9.02 -1.93
C THR A 158 46.41 -9.83 -3.17
N ASP A 159 46.66 -11.13 -2.99
CA ASP A 159 46.87 -12.03 -4.12
C ASP A 159 45.60 -12.10 -4.97
N HIS A 160 45.76 -11.99 -6.30
CA HIS A 160 44.66 -11.96 -7.26
C HIS A 160 43.84 -13.25 -7.23
N ALA A 161 44.46 -14.38 -6.88
CA ALA A 161 43.77 -15.66 -6.74
C ALA A 161 42.79 -15.72 -5.55
N LEU A 162 43.00 -14.86 -4.55
CA LEU A 162 42.15 -14.79 -3.34
C LEU A 162 41.06 -13.72 -3.46
N MET A 163 41.05 -12.95 -4.55
CA MET A 163 40.07 -11.89 -4.78
C MET A 163 38.74 -12.48 -5.25
N ASN A 164 37.81 -12.65 -4.31
CA ASN A 164 36.43 -13.05 -4.60
C ASN A 164 35.45 -12.00 -4.03
N LEU A 165 34.94 -11.15 -4.92
CA LEU A 165 34.03 -10.06 -4.57
C LEU A 165 32.55 -10.48 -4.62
N SER A 166 32.27 -11.78 -4.67
CA SER A 166 30.92 -12.30 -4.45
C SER A 166 30.43 -11.87 -3.07
N HIS A 167 29.21 -11.37 -3.00
CA HIS A 167 28.67 -10.80 -1.77
C HIS A 167 27.16 -10.97 -1.66
N VAL A 168 26.70 -10.98 -0.42
CA VAL A 168 25.29 -10.97 -0.04
C VAL A 168 25.07 -9.70 0.77
N ILE A 169 24.08 -8.90 0.38
CA ILE A 169 23.67 -7.70 1.13
C ILE A 169 22.46 -8.10 1.96
N HIS A 170 22.61 -8.10 3.28
CA HIS A 170 21.52 -8.42 4.21
C HIS A 170 20.66 -7.19 4.47
N GLU A 171 21.32 -6.07 4.79
CA GLU A 171 20.67 -4.78 5.04
C GLU A 171 21.48 -3.65 4.40
N PHE A 172 20.79 -2.81 3.64
CA PHE A 172 21.34 -1.51 3.23
C PHE A 172 20.24 -0.46 3.39
N SER A 173 20.37 0.40 4.40
CA SER A 173 19.30 1.33 4.77
C SER A 173 19.84 2.69 5.22
N PHE A 174 18.97 3.70 5.11
CA PHE A 174 19.30 5.09 5.46
C PHE A 174 18.32 5.63 6.51
N GLY A 175 18.83 5.93 7.70
CA GLY A 175 18.03 6.41 8.83
C GLY A 175 17.31 5.29 9.59
N PRO A 176 16.33 5.65 10.44
CA PRO A 176 15.60 4.68 11.24
C PRO A 176 14.62 3.85 10.41
N TYR A 177 14.48 2.59 10.79
CA TYR A 177 13.51 1.65 10.23
C TYR A 177 12.07 2.00 10.61
N PHE A 178 11.13 1.76 9.70
CA PHE A 178 9.69 1.80 9.98
C PHE A 178 8.97 0.61 9.35
N PRO A 179 7.81 0.19 9.89
CA PRO A 179 7.08 -0.94 9.35
C PRO A 179 6.69 -0.73 7.89
N ARG A 180 6.86 -1.76 7.05
CA ARG A 180 6.55 -1.76 5.61
C ARG A 180 7.47 -0.88 4.74
N ILE A 181 8.64 -0.46 5.25
CA ILE A 181 9.72 -0.01 4.37
C ILE A 181 10.21 -1.21 3.54
N VAL A 182 10.48 -0.98 2.26
CA VAL A 182 11.06 -1.99 1.36
C VAL A 182 12.28 -1.35 0.71
N GLN A 183 13.47 -1.83 1.05
CA GLN A 183 14.70 -1.37 0.42
C GLN A 183 15.12 -2.35 -0.67
N PRO A 184 15.48 -1.87 -1.88
CA PRO A 184 15.77 -2.76 -3.01
C PRO A 184 16.95 -3.71 -2.83
N LEU A 185 17.99 -3.33 -2.07
CA LEU A 185 19.19 -4.16 -1.91
C LEU A 185 19.09 -5.14 -0.73
N ASP A 186 18.04 -5.09 0.08
CA ASP A 186 17.88 -6.01 1.21
C ASP A 186 17.75 -7.45 0.71
N ASN A 187 18.54 -8.36 1.28
CA ASN A 187 18.63 -9.77 0.90
C ASN A 187 18.98 -10.02 -0.58
N SER A 188 19.77 -9.15 -1.19
CA SER A 188 20.29 -9.32 -2.55
C SER A 188 21.61 -10.09 -2.55
N VAL A 189 21.89 -10.81 -3.64
CA VAL A 189 23.13 -11.60 -3.80
C VAL A 189 23.72 -11.41 -5.18
N GLU A 190 25.03 -11.18 -5.22
CA GLU A 190 25.80 -11.04 -6.44
C GLU A 190 27.04 -11.93 -6.38
N ILE A 191 27.23 -12.76 -7.41
CA ILE A 191 28.27 -13.79 -7.45
C ILE A 191 29.12 -13.60 -8.69
N THR A 192 30.42 -13.74 -8.52
CA THR A 192 31.38 -13.71 -9.62
C THR A 192 32.41 -14.83 -9.46
N SER A 193 32.77 -15.44 -10.59
CA SER A 193 33.84 -16.44 -10.66
C SER A 193 35.19 -15.86 -11.08
N VAL A 194 35.23 -14.59 -11.50
CA VAL A 194 36.45 -13.95 -12.01
C VAL A 194 37.06 -13.00 -10.98
N PRO A 195 38.39 -13.03 -10.80
CA PRO A 195 39.07 -11.96 -10.07
C PRO A 195 38.97 -10.66 -10.89
N PHE A 196 38.97 -9.51 -10.22
CA PHE A 196 38.84 -8.17 -10.84
C PHE A 196 37.45 -7.79 -11.37
N HIS A 197 36.40 -8.25 -10.70
CA HIS A 197 35.05 -7.75 -10.96
C HIS A 197 34.81 -6.39 -10.27
N ILE A 198 34.05 -5.52 -10.92
CA ILE A 198 33.60 -4.24 -10.37
C ILE A 198 32.07 -4.30 -10.27
N PHE A 199 31.56 -4.26 -9.05
CA PHE A 199 30.14 -4.11 -8.76
C PHE A 199 29.86 -2.65 -8.44
N GLN A 200 28.94 -2.03 -9.18
CA GLN A 200 28.53 -0.64 -8.98
C GLN A 200 27.02 -0.57 -8.78
N TYR A 201 26.63 -0.06 -7.62
CA TYR A 201 25.26 0.26 -7.26
C TYR A 201 25.10 1.77 -7.30
N PHE A 202 24.16 2.25 -8.12
CA PHE A 202 23.76 3.64 -8.19
C PHE A 202 22.45 3.80 -7.43
N LEU A 203 22.49 4.52 -6.30
CA LEU A 203 21.36 4.70 -5.41
C LEU A 203 20.83 6.14 -5.52
N SER A 204 19.54 6.29 -5.78
CA SER A 204 18.86 7.60 -5.69
C SER A 204 18.05 7.65 -4.40
N VAL A 205 18.53 8.42 -3.43
CA VAL A 205 18.00 8.49 -2.06
C VAL A 205 16.96 9.59 -1.95
N VAL A 206 15.75 9.22 -1.52
CA VAL A 206 14.60 10.11 -1.35
C VAL A 206 14.28 10.27 0.14
N SER A 207 14.22 11.53 0.58
CA SER A 207 13.81 11.90 1.94
C SER A 207 12.36 11.46 2.18
N THR A 208 12.13 10.57 3.15
CA THR A 208 10.80 10.04 3.47
C THR A 208 10.39 10.47 4.87
N THR A 209 9.19 11.03 5.01
CA THR A 209 8.59 11.28 6.32
C THR A 209 7.42 10.32 6.52
N TYR A 210 7.56 9.40 7.47
CA TYR A 210 6.48 8.54 7.91
C TYR A 210 5.65 9.25 8.98
N VAL A 211 4.33 9.29 8.81
CA VAL A 211 3.39 9.85 9.78
C VAL A 211 2.50 8.74 10.28
N ASP A 212 2.67 8.38 11.55
CA ASP A 212 1.87 7.38 12.27
C ASP A 212 0.41 7.86 12.43
N ALA A 213 -0.52 6.94 12.68
CA ALA A 213 -1.88 7.25 13.12
C ALA A 213 -1.93 8.23 14.31
N SER A 214 -0.95 8.16 15.21
CA SER A 214 -0.77 9.10 16.34
C SER A 214 -0.21 10.47 15.94
N ARG A 215 -0.08 10.76 14.64
CA ARG A 215 0.54 11.97 14.05
C ARG A 215 2.00 12.19 14.43
N ARG A 216 2.69 11.16 14.92
CA ARG A 216 4.14 11.21 15.13
C ARG A 216 4.83 11.16 13.78
N ARG A 217 5.83 12.01 13.58
CA ARG A 217 6.60 12.10 12.35
C ARG A 217 7.95 11.44 12.56
N LEU A 218 8.28 10.46 11.74
CA LEU A 218 9.58 9.81 11.69
C LEU A 218 10.25 10.18 10.36
N HIS A 219 11.43 10.77 10.43
CA HIS A 219 12.24 11.07 9.26
C HIS A 219 13.15 9.89 8.96
N THR A 220 13.10 9.41 7.72
CA THR A 220 13.83 8.23 7.22
C THR A 220 14.09 8.43 5.73
N HIS A 221 14.78 7.51 5.08
CA HIS A 221 15.05 7.61 3.65
C HIS A 221 14.78 6.28 2.96
N GLN A 222 14.25 6.38 1.75
CA GLN A 222 14.09 5.25 0.83
C GLN A 222 14.98 5.50 -0.38
N TYR A 223 15.32 4.46 -1.11
CA TYR A 223 16.10 4.62 -2.32
C TYR A 223 15.61 3.70 -3.43
N SER A 224 15.92 4.09 -4.67
CA SER A 224 15.94 3.19 -5.81
C SER A 224 17.37 2.82 -6.14
N VAL A 225 17.57 1.65 -6.75
CA VAL A 225 18.90 1.16 -7.12
C VAL A 225 18.97 0.82 -8.61
N THR A 226 20.13 1.10 -9.21
CA THR A 226 20.53 0.57 -10.52
C THR A 226 21.86 -0.14 -10.36
N GLU A 227 21.92 -1.38 -10.83
CA GLU A 227 23.07 -2.27 -10.63
C GLU A 227 23.86 -2.40 -11.93
N MET A 228 25.19 -2.37 -11.82
CA MET A 228 26.09 -2.52 -12.94
C MET A 228 27.30 -3.35 -12.54
N GLY A 229 27.45 -4.51 -13.17
CA GLY A 229 28.65 -5.35 -13.07
C GLY A 229 29.53 -5.19 -14.30
N ARG A 230 30.85 -5.07 -14.11
CA ARG A 230 31.80 -5.21 -15.22
C ARG A 230 33.08 -5.90 -14.79
N GLU A 231 33.58 -6.74 -15.67
CA GLU A 231 34.89 -7.36 -15.55
C GLU A 231 35.98 -6.38 -16.00
N THR A 232 37.12 -6.39 -15.33
CA THR A 232 38.27 -5.58 -15.73
C THR A 232 39.54 -6.40 -15.83
N GLN A 233 40.41 -5.96 -16.73
CA GLN A 233 41.77 -6.47 -16.77
C GLN A 233 42.63 -5.76 -15.72
N HIS A 234 43.66 -6.45 -15.27
CA HIS A 234 44.63 -5.92 -14.31
C HIS A 234 45.13 -4.52 -14.74
N GLY A 235 45.10 -3.56 -13.82
CA GLY A 235 45.56 -2.18 -14.04
C GLY A 235 44.61 -1.27 -14.84
N ARG A 236 43.46 -1.77 -15.32
CA ARG A 236 42.44 -0.98 -16.06
C ARG A 236 41.22 -0.61 -15.21
N GLY A 237 41.32 -0.76 -13.90
CA GLY A 237 40.24 -0.45 -12.96
C GLY A 237 40.62 -0.81 -11.53
N VAL A 238 39.86 -0.25 -10.60
CA VAL A 238 39.88 -0.60 -9.18
C VAL A 238 38.79 -1.66 -8.98
N PRO A 239 39.12 -2.93 -8.75
CA PRO A 239 38.13 -3.95 -8.42
C PRO A 239 37.55 -3.67 -7.03
N GLY A 240 36.26 -3.94 -6.88
CA GLY A 240 35.56 -3.69 -5.63
C GLY A 240 34.05 -3.60 -5.79
N ILE A 241 33.41 -3.33 -4.67
CA ILE A 241 31.98 -3.11 -4.54
C ILE A 241 31.77 -1.63 -4.21
N PHE A 242 31.01 -0.93 -5.04
CA PHE A 242 30.83 0.51 -4.97
C PHE A 242 29.35 0.85 -4.81
N PHE A 243 29.00 1.56 -3.76
CA PHE A 243 27.66 2.11 -3.53
C PHE A 243 27.74 3.62 -3.71
N LYS A 244 27.37 4.08 -4.90
CA LYS A 244 27.31 5.50 -5.21
C LYS A 244 25.88 5.98 -4.97
N TYR A 245 25.69 6.80 -3.95
CA TYR A 245 24.38 7.34 -3.61
C TYR A 245 24.30 8.83 -3.91
N ASP A 246 23.16 9.28 -4.40
CA ASP A 246 22.83 10.69 -4.62
C ASP A 246 21.53 11.06 -3.92
N ILE A 247 21.39 12.31 -3.51
CA ILE A 247 20.21 12.79 -2.78
C ILE A 247 19.25 13.45 -3.76
N GLU A 248 18.06 12.89 -3.89
CA GLU A 248 17.01 13.44 -4.75
C GLU A 248 16.36 14.67 -4.11
N PRO A 249 16.05 15.74 -4.87
CA PRO A 249 15.44 16.97 -4.36
C PRO A 249 13.93 16.83 -4.04
N MET A 250 13.44 15.60 -3.93
CA MET A 250 12.05 15.30 -3.61
C MET A 250 11.93 14.67 -2.22
N SER A 251 10.77 14.83 -1.62
CA SER A 251 10.39 14.25 -0.34
C SER A 251 9.09 13.47 -0.50
N LEU A 252 9.03 12.30 0.13
CA LEU A 252 7.87 11.44 0.16
C LEU A 252 7.26 11.46 1.56
N THR A 253 6.02 11.90 1.70
CA THR A 253 5.28 11.80 2.95
C THR A 253 4.37 10.58 2.89
N VAL A 254 4.65 9.58 3.72
CA VAL A 254 3.81 8.39 3.89
C VAL A 254 2.94 8.64 5.11
N ARG A 255 1.61 8.68 4.92
CA ARG A 255 0.65 8.80 6.02
C ARG A 255 -0.02 7.46 6.28
N GLU A 256 0.16 6.96 7.49
CA GLU A 256 -0.61 5.84 7.99
C GLU A 256 -2.10 6.18 8.01
N ARG A 257 -2.95 5.21 7.66
CA ARG A 257 -4.39 5.41 7.55
C ARG A 257 -4.96 5.73 8.94
N THR A 258 -5.77 6.79 9.01
CA THR A 258 -6.41 7.26 10.26
C THR A 258 -7.94 7.23 10.19
N THR A 259 -8.54 6.43 9.31
CA THR A 259 -10.01 6.35 9.24
C THR A 259 -10.56 5.89 10.58
N THR A 260 -11.20 6.81 11.29
CA THR A 260 -11.78 6.48 12.58
C THR A 260 -13.00 5.59 12.34
N PHE A 261 -13.35 4.79 13.35
CA PHE A 261 -14.56 3.96 13.29
C PHE A 261 -15.82 4.79 12.98
N LEU A 262 -15.88 6.03 13.48
CA LEU A 262 -17.00 6.94 13.22
C LEU A 262 -17.03 7.41 11.76
N GLN A 263 -15.89 7.73 11.16
CA GLN A 263 -15.83 8.04 9.73
C GLN A 263 -16.25 6.84 8.87
N PHE A 264 -15.87 5.62 9.25
CA PHE A 264 -16.34 4.41 8.61
C PHE A 264 -17.86 4.24 8.70
N LEU A 265 -18.45 4.44 9.89
CA LEU A 265 -19.91 4.39 10.06
C LEU A 265 -20.65 5.44 9.23
N ILE A 266 -20.13 6.67 9.16
CA ILE A 266 -20.69 7.72 8.30
C ILE A 266 -20.64 7.29 6.83
N ARG A 267 -19.53 6.71 6.37
CA ARG A 267 -19.39 6.20 4.99
C ARG A 267 -20.37 5.06 4.72
N LEU A 268 -20.53 4.11 5.65
CA LEU A 268 -21.48 3.01 5.54
C LEU A 268 -22.94 3.50 5.45
N ALA A 269 -23.31 4.44 6.33
CA ALA A 269 -24.64 5.05 6.31
C ALA A 269 -24.90 5.80 5.00
N GLY A 270 -23.89 6.50 4.47
CA GLY A 270 -23.94 7.17 3.18
C GLY A 270 -24.17 6.21 2.00
N ILE A 271 -23.51 5.05 2.00
CA ILE A 271 -23.68 4.01 0.97
C ILE A 271 -25.10 3.46 1.00
N VAL A 272 -25.58 3.03 2.18
CA VAL A 272 -26.93 2.45 2.31
C VAL A 272 -28.00 3.49 1.99
N GLY A 273 -27.90 4.69 2.55
CA GLY A 273 -28.84 5.79 2.30
C GLY A 273 -28.87 6.22 0.83
N GLY A 274 -27.69 6.39 0.21
CA GLY A 274 -27.57 6.78 -1.19
C GLY A 274 -28.20 5.77 -2.14
N ILE A 275 -27.94 4.48 -1.94
CA ILE A 275 -28.49 3.43 -2.81
C ILE A 275 -30.01 3.33 -2.66
N LEU A 276 -30.56 3.43 -1.45
CA LEU A 276 -32.00 3.38 -1.24
C LEU A 276 -32.73 4.52 -1.95
N VAL A 277 -32.20 5.75 -1.87
CA VAL A 277 -32.77 6.92 -2.57
C VAL A 277 -32.66 6.78 -4.09
N CYS A 278 -31.48 6.38 -4.60
CA CYS A 278 -31.28 6.15 -6.02
C CYS A 278 -32.16 5.01 -6.56
N SER A 279 -32.41 3.98 -5.75
CA SER A 279 -33.24 2.84 -6.14
C SER A 279 -34.73 3.21 -6.22
N ASP A 280 -35.25 3.98 -5.26
CA ASP A 280 -36.65 4.47 -5.30
C ASP A 280 -36.87 5.42 -6.49
N PHE A 281 -35.95 6.38 -6.68
CA PHE A 281 -36.02 7.28 -7.83
C PHE A 281 -35.86 6.54 -9.17
N GLY A 282 -34.91 5.60 -9.24
CA GLY A 282 -34.68 4.76 -10.42
C GLY A 282 -35.87 3.88 -10.76
N PHE A 283 -36.53 3.29 -9.76
CA PHE A 283 -37.73 2.50 -9.97
C PHE A 283 -38.90 3.34 -10.49
N ARG A 284 -39.15 4.52 -9.89
CA ARG A 284 -40.23 5.44 -10.33
C ARG A 284 -40.00 5.96 -11.75
N THR A 285 -38.77 6.33 -12.07
CA THR A 285 -38.41 6.82 -13.41
C THR A 285 -38.49 5.72 -14.45
N ALA A 286 -38.04 4.50 -14.13
CA ALA A 286 -38.18 3.33 -15.00
C ALA A 286 -39.65 3.01 -15.27
N ASP A 287 -40.51 3.05 -14.26
CA ASP A 287 -41.95 2.80 -14.40
C ASP A 287 -42.65 3.90 -15.24
N HIS A 288 -42.26 5.17 -15.04
CA HIS A 288 -42.74 6.29 -15.84
C HIS A 288 -42.29 6.20 -17.32
N LEU A 289 -41.04 5.78 -17.58
CA LEU A 289 -40.53 5.56 -18.93
C LEU A 289 -41.21 4.36 -19.60
N VAL A 290 -41.36 3.25 -18.88
CA VAL A 290 -42.05 2.05 -19.36
C VAL A 290 -43.49 2.37 -19.73
N SER A 291 -44.21 3.10 -18.87
CA SER A 291 -45.57 3.53 -19.19
C SER A 291 -45.61 4.50 -20.36
N HIS A 292 -44.68 5.44 -20.48
CA HIS A 292 -44.64 6.38 -21.61
C HIS A 292 -44.28 5.74 -22.96
N PHE A 293 -43.45 4.69 -22.97
CA PHE A 293 -43.01 4.02 -24.20
C PHE A 293 -43.83 2.77 -24.57
N LEU A 294 -44.44 2.08 -23.60
CA LEU A 294 -45.22 0.86 -23.83
C LEU A 294 -46.74 1.03 -23.66
N ALA A 295 -47.23 2.16 -23.13
CA ALA A 295 -48.66 2.46 -23.25
C ALA A 295 -48.98 2.86 -24.69
N GLY A 296 -49.58 1.93 -25.44
CA GLY A 296 -50.32 2.25 -26.66
C GLY A 296 -51.46 3.25 -26.37
N PRO A 297 -52.09 3.83 -27.42
CA PRO A 297 -53.06 4.91 -27.28
C PRO A 297 -54.20 4.56 -26.29
N PRO A 298 -54.77 5.56 -25.61
CA PRO A 298 -55.74 5.35 -24.54
C PRO A 298 -56.92 4.49 -25.03
N LYS A 299 -57.25 3.43 -24.28
CA LYS A 299 -58.45 2.64 -24.55
C LYS A 299 -59.67 3.54 -24.34
N THR A 300 -60.38 3.83 -25.43
CA THR A 300 -61.68 4.52 -25.41
C THR A 300 -62.64 3.76 -24.49
N PRO A 301 -63.40 4.44 -23.61
CA PRO A 301 -64.41 3.78 -22.80
C PRO A 301 -65.47 3.16 -23.72
N LEU A 302 -65.81 1.90 -23.50
CA LEU A 302 -66.92 1.26 -24.19
C LEU A 302 -68.23 2.01 -23.89
N PRO A 303 -69.05 2.34 -24.91
CA PRO A 303 -70.32 3.00 -24.69
C PRO A 303 -71.32 1.97 -24.15
N GLY A 304 -71.73 2.11 -22.89
CA GLY A 304 -72.85 1.34 -22.37
C GLY A 304 -72.78 0.98 -20.89
N PHE A 305 -72.77 1.96 -20.01
CA PHE A 305 -73.48 1.84 -18.74
C PHE A 305 -73.87 3.23 -18.25
N VAL A 306 -75.16 3.56 -18.34
CA VAL A 306 -75.73 4.79 -17.78
C VAL A 306 -75.92 4.56 -16.28
N PRO A 307 -75.25 5.28 -15.38
CA PRO A 307 -75.62 5.25 -13.97
C PRO A 307 -76.93 6.03 -13.78
N SER A 308 -77.89 5.38 -13.11
CA SER A 308 -79.13 5.98 -12.62
C SER A 308 -78.83 7.22 -11.75
N PRO A 309 -79.63 8.30 -11.79
CA PRO A 309 -79.31 9.53 -11.07
C PRO A 309 -79.41 9.32 -9.55
N ALA A 310 -78.27 9.33 -8.87
CA ALA A 310 -78.19 9.38 -7.42
C ALA A 310 -78.58 10.78 -6.91
N ALA A 311 -79.41 10.79 -5.87
CA ALA A 311 -80.00 11.99 -5.27
C ALA A 311 -78.97 13.01 -4.75
N LYS A 312 -79.29 14.30 -4.95
CA LYS A 312 -78.52 15.47 -4.53
C LYS A 312 -78.47 15.58 -3.00
N PRO A 313 -77.30 15.66 -2.35
CA PRO A 313 -77.23 15.95 -0.91
C PRO A 313 -77.55 17.43 -0.64
N PRO A 314 -78.12 17.76 0.54
CA PRO A 314 -78.57 19.12 0.85
C PRO A 314 -77.40 20.09 1.06
N ASN A 315 -77.56 21.30 0.52
CA ASN A 315 -76.68 22.45 0.71
C ASN A 315 -76.53 22.77 2.21
N ARG A 316 -75.31 22.65 2.75
CA ARG A 316 -74.92 23.37 3.96
C ARG A 316 -74.16 24.63 3.56
N SER A 317 -74.84 25.76 3.64
CA SER A 317 -74.24 27.09 3.64
C SER A 317 -73.48 27.28 4.96
N PHE A 318 -72.14 27.35 4.90
CA PHE A 318 -71.35 27.90 5.99
C PHE A 318 -71.24 29.41 5.78
N ALA A 319 -71.94 30.16 6.62
CA ALA A 319 -71.84 31.60 6.70
C ALA A 319 -70.48 31.98 7.30
N SER A 320 -69.66 32.70 6.53
CA SER A 320 -68.53 33.48 7.07
C SER A 320 -69.10 34.77 7.68
N GLY A 321 -69.27 34.77 9.00
CA GLY A 321 -69.61 35.95 9.78
C GLY A 321 -68.52 36.23 10.82
N PHE A 322 -68.31 37.52 11.05
CA PHE A 322 -67.38 38.18 11.99
C PHE A 322 -65.94 38.35 11.47
N GLY A 323 -65.39 39.56 11.35
CA GLY A 323 -65.81 40.87 11.87
C GLY A 323 -64.57 41.55 12.45
N ARG A 324 -64.25 42.75 11.95
CA ARG A 324 -63.16 43.62 12.42
C ARG A 324 -63.38 44.01 13.88
N ASP A 325 -62.32 44.08 14.66
CA ASP A 325 -61.64 45.31 15.08
C ASP A 325 -60.24 44.98 15.64
#